data_AF-A0A4S4EKB7-F1
#
_entry.id   AF-A0A4S4EKB7-F1
#
_cell.length_a   1.000
_cell.length_b   1.000
_cell.length_c   1.000
_cell.angle_alpha   90.00
_cell.angle_beta   90.00
_cell.angle_gamma   90.00
#
_symmetry.space_group_name_H-M   'P 1'
#
loop_
_entity.id
_entity.type
_entity.pdbx_description
1 polymer ?
#
loop_
_entity_poly.entity_id
_entity_poly.type
_entity_poly.pdbx_seq_one_letter_code
_entity_poly.pdbx_strand_id
1 'polypeptide(L)'
;MPYPSRTQQRQTYPTTLPMPYPIEADVLDHFLPYPVRVQPYRMERILERYERYSYAERQLVAADIDSQGRWTLEHVKLKARLEVLERNQRHFMGEDLDTLSVKELQSLEHQLDSALKHLRSRKVDYERILNSFEDKALLEENKLLAKKIKEKEEKELARHAQLEQQNHDQNSSSVDLSQPLHSLDIGGAYQAAAGSNGDVEGAPFQTQNGSVMPPWMICHING
;
A
#
# COMPACT_ATOMS: atom_id res chain seq x y z
N MET A 1 -58.80 -13.44 66.79
CA MET A 1 -60.27 -13.24 66.74
C MET A 1 -60.56 -11.78 67.06
N PRO A 2 -61.46 -11.05 66.38
CA PRO A 2 -62.06 -11.26 65.06
C PRO A 2 -62.11 -9.97 64.18
N TYR A 3 -62.59 -10.15 62.94
CA TYR A 3 -62.80 -9.20 61.83
C TYR A 3 -63.92 -8.14 62.07
N PRO A 4 -64.08 -7.16 61.15
CA PRO A 4 -65.10 -7.35 60.12
C PRO A 4 -64.68 -6.97 58.68
N SER A 5 -65.38 -7.61 57.75
CA SER A 5 -65.28 -7.56 56.29
C SER A 5 -65.91 -6.31 55.69
N ARG A 6 -65.34 -5.78 54.59
CA ARG A 6 -66.18 -5.29 53.48
C ARG A 6 -65.47 -5.41 52.13
N THR A 7 -66.24 -5.97 51.23
CA THR A 7 -65.98 -6.51 49.90
C THR A 7 -65.46 -5.51 48.87
N GLN A 8 -64.49 -6.00 48.10
CA GLN A 8 -63.91 -5.43 46.89
C GLN A 8 -64.91 -5.47 45.74
N GLN A 9 -65.37 -4.30 45.27
CA GLN A 9 -66.13 -4.20 44.03
C GLN A 9 -65.16 -4.27 42.84
N ARG A 10 -64.99 -5.48 42.29
CA ARG A 10 -64.51 -5.67 40.91
C ARG A 10 -65.61 -5.17 39.97
N GLN A 11 -65.32 -4.12 39.22
CA GLN A 11 -66.08 -3.81 38.02
C GLN A 11 -65.64 -4.79 36.93
N THR A 12 -66.49 -5.78 36.66
CA THR A 12 -66.38 -6.67 35.51
C THR A 12 -67.59 -6.38 34.62
N TYR A 13 -67.36 -5.77 33.46
CA TYR A 13 -68.39 -5.57 32.44
C TYR A 13 -68.65 -6.91 31.72
N PRO A 14 -69.90 -7.41 31.66
CA PRO A 14 -70.26 -8.46 30.74
C PRO A 14 -70.74 -7.83 29.42
N THR A 15 -69.87 -7.81 28.40
CA THR A 15 -70.29 -7.53 27.01
C THR A 15 -70.55 -8.85 26.30
N THR A 16 -71.72 -9.43 26.55
CA THR A 16 -72.26 -10.52 25.72
C THR A 16 -73.17 -9.86 24.68
N LEU A 17 -72.68 -9.74 23.45
CA LEU A 17 -73.48 -9.33 22.30
C LEU A 17 -74.58 -10.39 22.04
N PRO A 18 -75.83 -9.98 21.77
CA PRO A 18 -76.88 -10.91 21.40
C PRO A 18 -76.60 -11.50 20.01
N MET A 19 -76.62 -12.82 19.91
CA MET A 19 -76.56 -13.58 18.66
C MET A 19 -77.76 -13.19 17.77
N PRO A 20 -77.57 -12.95 16.45
CA PRO A 20 -78.68 -12.72 15.55
C PRO A 20 -79.42 -14.04 15.31
N TYR A 21 -80.75 -13.99 15.46
CA TYR A 21 -81.67 -15.10 15.19
C TYR A 21 -81.52 -15.60 13.74
N PRO A 22 -81.56 -16.92 13.49
CA PRO A 22 -81.58 -17.47 12.13
C PRO A 22 -82.96 -17.18 11.50
N ILE A 23 -82.97 -16.38 10.43
CA ILE A 23 -84.14 -16.18 9.58
C ILE A 23 -84.25 -17.43 8.71
N GLU A 24 -85.31 -18.20 8.93
CA GLU A 24 -85.66 -19.38 8.16
C GLU A 24 -85.71 -19.02 6.67
N ALA A 25 -84.92 -19.74 5.90
CA ALA A 25 -84.91 -19.72 4.45
C ALA A 25 -86.13 -20.49 3.96
N ASP A 26 -87.27 -19.84 3.86
CA ASP A 26 -88.32 -20.22 2.93
C ASP A 26 -89.30 -19.06 2.77
N VAL A 27 -89.77 -18.86 1.54
CA VAL A 27 -90.75 -17.85 1.12
C VAL A 27 -90.20 -16.45 0.83
N LEU A 28 -89.46 -16.31 -0.29
CA LEU A 28 -89.74 -15.28 -1.30
C LEU A 28 -88.90 -15.52 -2.57
N ASP A 29 -89.15 -16.64 -3.24
CA ASP A 29 -88.94 -16.67 -4.68
C ASP A 29 -90.03 -15.77 -5.30
N HIS A 30 -89.70 -15.08 -6.39
CA HIS A 30 -90.47 -14.04 -7.12
C HIS A 30 -90.06 -12.58 -6.86
N PHE A 31 -89.54 -11.98 -7.95
CA PHE A 31 -89.30 -10.55 -8.26
C PHE A 31 -87.87 -10.01 -8.11
N LEU A 32 -86.98 -10.38 -9.03
CA LEU A 32 -86.06 -9.42 -9.67
C LEU A 32 -85.79 -9.81 -11.15
N PRO A 33 -85.90 -8.88 -12.12
CA PRO A 33 -85.65 -9.16 -13.53
C PRO A 33 -84.14 -9.15 -13.84
N TYR A 34 -83.65 -10.28 -14.34
CA TYR A 34 -82.36 -10.54 -15.02
C TYR A 34 -81.06 -10.05 -14.33
N PRO A 35 -80.26 -10.96 -13.75
CA PRO A 35 -78.89 -10.63 -13.38
C PRO A 35 -78.04 -10.47 -14.66
N VAL A 36 -77.25 -9.39 -14.70
CA VAL A 36 -76.14 -9.21 -15.64
C VAL A 36 -75.36 -10.53 -15.71
N ARG A 37 -75.38 -11.22 -16.85
CA ARG A 37 -74.59 -12.43 -17.05
C ARG A 37 -73.11 -12.03 -17.04
N VAL A 38 -72.51 -11.96 -15.85
CA VAL A 38 -71.08 -12.19 -15.74
C VAL A 38 -70.91 -13.65 -16.12
N GLN A 39 -70.46 -13.88 -17.36
CA GLN A 39 -70.18 -15.24 -17.82
C GLN A 39 -69.25 -15.85 -16.76
N PRO A 40 -69.59 -17.00 -16.15
CA PRO A 40 -68.79 -17.59 -15.07
C PRO A 40 -67.34 -17.66 -15.55
N TYR A 41 -67.11 -18.17 -16.75
CA TYR A 41 -65.78 -18.28 -17.35
C TYR A 41 -64.99 -16.96 -17.43
N ARG A 42 -65.66 -15.80 -17.48
CA ARG A 42 -65.00 -14.48 -17.41
C ARG A 42 -64.64 -14.11 -15.98
N MET A 43 -65.50 -14.43 -15.00
CA MET A 43 -65.24 -14.21 -13.58
C MET A 43 -64.13 -15.14 -13.06
N GLU A 44 -64.18 -16.44 -13.35
CA GLU A 44 -63.14 -17.39 -12.93
C GLU A 44 -61.77 -17.01 -13.48
N ARG A 45 -61.69 -16.56 -14.74
CA ARG A 45 -60.41 -16.08 -15.32
C ARG A 45 -59.88 -14.81 -14.67
N ILE A 46 -60.78 -13.94 -14.18
CA ILE A 46 -60.38 -12.74 -13.44
C ILE A 46 -59.86 -13.15 -12.07
N LEU A 47 -60.60 -14.00 -11.35
CA LEU A 47 -60.19 -14.51 -10.04
C LEU A 47 -58.87 -15.28 -10.11
N GLU A 48 -58.70 -16.17 -11.09
CA GLU A 48 -57.45 -16.91 -11.34
C GLU A 48 -56.28 -15.95 -11.60
N ARG A 49 -56.50 -14.89 -12.38
CA ARG A 49 -55.48 -13.86 -12.63
C ARG A 49 -55.08 -13.17 -11.31
N TYR A 50 -56.06 -12.76 -10.49
CA TYR A 50 -55.78 -12.11 -9.21
C TYR A 50 -55.09 -13.05 -8.21
N GLU A 51 -55.48 -14.32 -8.16
CA GLU A 51 -54.83 -15.33 -7.32
C GLU A 51 -53.37 -15.51 -7.71
N ARG A 52 -53.07 -15.64 -9.02
CA ARG A 52 -51.70 -15.71 -9.52
C ARG A 52 -50.88 -14.48 -9.17
N TYR A 53 -51.42 -13.26 -9.30
CA TYR A 53 -50.73 -12.04 -8.92
C TYR A 53 -50.51 -11.94 -7.40
N SER A 54 -51.52 -12.24 -6.58
CA SER A 54 -51.41 -12.23 -5.12
C SER A 54 -50.37 -13.25 -4.62
N TYR A 55 -50.28 -14.42 -5.25
CA TYR A 55 -49.28 -15.43 -4.92
C TYR A 55 -47.87 -15.02 -5.38
N ALA A 56 -47.74 -14.44 -6.58
CA ALA A 56 -46.47 -13.92 -7.07
C ALA A 56 -45.94 -12.77 -6.19
N GLU A 57 -46.80 -11.84 -5.77
CA GLU A 57 -46.45 -10.74 -4.87
C GLU A 57 -46.00 -11.24 -3.50
N ARG A 58 -46.73 -12.19 -2.90
CA ARG A 58 -46.32 -12.81 -1.62
C ARG A 58 -44.97 -13.52 -1.73
N GLN A 59 -44.70 -14.22 -2.83
CA GLN A 59 -43.39 -14.86 -3.05
C GLN A 59 -42.27 -13.83 -3.21
N LEU A 60 -42.51 -12.72 -3.90
CA LEU A 60 -41.52 -11.64 -4.03
C LEU A 60 -41.22 -11.00 -2.66
N VAL A 61 -42.23 -10.72 -1.86
CA VAL A 61 -42.05 -10.18 -0.50
C VAL A 61 -41.31 -11.18 0.39
N ALA A 62 -41.65 -12.47 0.33
CA ALA A 62 -40.94 -13.50 1.08
C ALA A 62 -39.47 -13.60 0.65
N ALA A 63 -39.18 -13.60 -0.65
CA ALA A 63 -37.83 -13.62 -1.18
C ALA A 63 -37.03 -12.36 -0.80
N ASP A 64 -37.68 -11.19 -0.76
CA ASP A 64 -37.06 -9.93 -0.33
C ASP A 64 -36.71 -9.96 1.16
N ILE A 65 -37.63 -10.39 2.02
CA ILE A 65 -37.40 -10.58 3.47
C ILE A 65 -36.29 -11.59 3.72
N ASP A 66 -36.28 -12.72 3.01
CA ASP A 66 -35.21 -13.73 3.10
C ASP A 66 -33.88 -13.16 2.65
N SER A 67 -33.87 -12.36 1.58
CA SER A 67 -32.66 -11.69 1.10
C SER A 67 -32.15 -10.65 2.10
N GLN A 68 -33.03 -9.88 2.72
CA GLN A 68 -32.71 -8.90 3.76
C GLN A 68 -32.20 -9.60 5.03
N GLY A 69 -32.81 -10.71 5.43
CA GLY A 69 -32.33 -11.59 6.50
C GLY A 69 -30.93 -12.14 6.21
N ARG A 70 -30.67 -12.54 4.97
CA ARG A 70 -29.34 -12.99 4.53
C ARG A 70 -28.30 -11.87 4.58
N TRP A 71 -28.65 -10.68 4.08
CA TRP A 71 -27.75 -9.52 4.11
C TRP A 71 -27.42 -9.07 5.52
N THR A 72 -28.40 -9.04 6.42
CA THR A 72 -28.18 -8.68 7.83
C THR A 72 -27.28 -9.70 8.52
N LEU A 73 -27.49 -11.00 8.29
CA LEU A 73 -26.63 -12.05 8.83
C LEU A 73 -25.18 -11.95 8.32
N GLU A 74 -25.00 -11.79 7.00
CA GLU A 74 -23.66 -11.63 6.43
C GLU A 74 -22.97 -10.35 6.92
N HIS A 75 -23.72 -9.26 7.13
CA HIS A 75 -23.19 -8.04 7.72
C HIS A 75 -22.71 -8.26 9.17
N VAL A 76 -23.50 -8.92 10.01
CA VAL A 76 -23.11 -9.25 11.39
C VAL A 76 -21.85 -10.13 11.41
N LYS A 77 -21.80 -11.14 10.54
CA LYS A 77 -20.65 -12.03 10.38
C LYS A 77 -19.40 -11.28 9.91
N LEU A 78 -19.54 -10.38 8.94
CA LEU A 78 -18.42 -9.55 8.45
C LEU A 78 -17.93 -8.62 9.56
N LYS A 79 -18.84 -7.99 10.30
CA LYS A 79 -18.51 -7.13 11.43
C LYS A 79 -17.73 -7.88 12.52
N ALA A 80 -18.18 -9.08 12.89
CA ALA A 80 -17.46 -9.92 13.84
C ALA A 80 -16.04 -10.28 13.36
N ARG A 81 -15.86 -10.56 12.06
CA ARG A 81 -14.53 -10.79 11.48
C ARG A 81 -13.64 -9.55 11.55
N LEU A 82 -14.20 -8.38 11.27
CA LEU A 82 -13.48 -7.11 11.36
C LEU A 82 -13.01 -6.86 12.80
N GLU A 83 -13.88 -7.04 13.79
CA GLU A 83 -13.55 -6.85 15.20
C GLU A 83 -12.43 -7.81 15.66
N VAL A 84 -12.43 -9.05 15.18
CA VAL A 84 -11.32 -9.99 15.45
C VAL A 84 -10.03 -9.52 14.78
N LEU A 85 -10.10 -9.08 13.53
CA LEU A 85 -8.93 -8.63 12.78
C LEU A 85 -8.31 -7.37 13.40
N GLU A 86 -9.13 -6.40 13.80
CA GLU A 86 -8.69 -5.17 14.45
C GLU A 86 -8.02 -5.46 15.80
N ARG A 87 -8.61 -6.37 16.60
CA ARG A 87 -8.00 -6.82 17.86
C ARG A 87 -6.65 -7.50 17.61
N ASN A 88 -6.55 -8.37 16.60
CA ASN A 88 -5.29 -8.99 16.23
C ASN A 88 -4.25 -7.96 15.79
N GLN A 89 -4.65 -6.93 15.03
CA GLN A 89 -3.77 -5.84 14.65
C GLN A 89 -3.23 -5.12 15.89
N ARG A 90 -4.09 -4.78 16.85
CA ARG A 90 -3.68 -4.19 18.13
C ARG A 90 -2.66 -5.07 18.86
N HIS A 91 -2.92 -6.38 18.96
CA HIS A 91 -1.96 -7.32 19.55
C HIS A 91 -0.61 -7.29 18.82
N PHE A 92 -0.58 -7.31 17.48
CA PHE A 92 0.67 -7.21 16.70
C PHE A 92 1.39 -5.87 16.89
N MET A 93 0.67 -4.79 17.21
CA MET A 93 1.22 -3.48 17.56
C MET A 93 1.66 -3.38 19.02
N GLY A 94 1.46 -4.43 19.82
CA GLY A 94 1.83 -4.47 21.24
C GLY A 94 0.78 -3.87 22.18
N GLU A 95 -0.46 -3.69 21.71
CA GLU A 95 -1.60 -3.18 22.48
C GLU A 95 -2.50 -4.33 22.98
N ASP A 96 -3.29 -4.09 24.04
CA ASP A 96 -4.28 -5.04 24.62
C ASP A 96 -3.72 -6.43 25.02
N LEU A 97 -2.41 -6.54 25.27
CA LEU A 97 -1.72 -7.82 25.54
C LEU A 97 -2.13 -8.47 26.87
N ASP A 98 -2.64 -7.69 27.82
CA ASP A 98 -3.07 -8.12 29.16
C ASP A 98 -4.15 -9.22 29.11
N THR A 99 -4.88 -9.28 27.99
CA THR A 99 -5.95 -10.25 27.75
C THR A 99 -5.44 -11.61 27.25
N LEU A 100 -4.17 -11.70 26.86
CA LEU A 100 -3.56 -12.90 26.30
C LEU A 100 -2.89 -13.75 27.40
N SER A 101 -3.00 -15.07 27.27
CA SER A 101 -2.23 -15.99 28.08
C SER A 101 -0.76 -16.03 27.63
N VAL A 102 0.13 -16.51 28.51
CA VAL A 102 1.58 -16.66 28.21
C VAL A 102 1.83 -17.48 26.94
N LYS A 103 1.02 -18.52 26.69
CA LYS A 103 1.16 -19.35 25.48
C LYS A 103 0.79 -18.58 24.21
N GLU A 104 -0.27 -17.78 24.27
CA GLU A 104 -0.70 -16.95 23.14
C GLU A 104 0.32 -15.84 22.86
N LEU A 105 0.89 -15.24 23.91
CA LEU A 105 1.94 -14.24 23.79
C LEU A 105 3.22 -14.82 23.14
N GLN A 106 3.65 -16.01 23.54
CA GLN A 106 4.76 -16.72 22.89
C GLN A 106 4.47 -17.04 21.42
N SER A 107 3.24 -17.42 21.09
CA SER A 107 2.84 -17.64 19.70
C SER A 107 2.87 -16.35 18.87
N LEU A 108 2.44 -15.23 19.46
CA LEU A 108 2.46 -13.90 18.84
C LEU A 108 3.91 -13.46 18.57
N GLU A 109 4.80 -13.60 19.55
CA GLU A 109 6.22 -13.32 19.43
C GLU A 109 6.85 -14.15 18.31
N HIS A 110 6.60 -15.46 18.29
CA HIS A 110 7.11 -16.34 17.24
C HIS A 110 6.63 -15.94 15.85
N GLN A 111 5.36 -15.53 15.71
CA GLN A 111 4.81 -15.06 14.44
C GLN A 111 5.51 -13.77 13.97
N LEU A 112 5.72 -12.80 14.86
CA LEU A 112 6.42 -11.55 14.56
C LEU A 112 7.88 -11.80 14.18
N ASP A 113 8.59 -12.64 14.93
CA ASP A 113 9.98 -13.01 14.65
C ASP A 113 10.13 -13.68 13.29
N SER A 114 9.23 -14.62 12.97
CA SER A 114 9.23 -15.31 11.68
C SER A 114 8.96 -14.33 10.52
N ALA A 115 7.96 -13.45 10.68
CA ALA A 115 7.63 -12.43 9.69
C ALA A 115 8.78 -11.44 9.47
N LEU A 116 9.46 -11.01 10.54
CA LEU A 116 10.63 -10.13 10.46
C LEU A 116 11.81 -10.81 9.76
N LYS A 117 12.10 -12.07 10.08
CA LYS A 117 13.13 -12.86 9.38
C LYS A 117 12.83 -12.94 7.89
N HIS A 118 11.58 -13.22 7.52
CA HIS A 118 11.17 -13.27 6.12
C HIS A 118 11.31 -11.90 5.43
N LEU A 119 10.87 -10.81 6.07
CA LEU A 119 10.99 -9.46 5.51
C LEU A 119 12.46 -9.05 5.31
N ARG A 120 13.32 -9.35 6.29
CA ARG A 120 14.76 -9.06 6.21
C ARG A 120 15.42 -9.86 5.07
N SER A 121 15.13 -11.15 4.96
CA SER A 121 15.64 -11.98 3.86
C SER A 121 15.22 -11.41 2.51
N ARG A 122 13.92 -11.09 2.37
CA ARG A 122 13.38 -10.53 1.14
C ARG A 122 14.01 -9.17 0.80
N LYS A 123 14.27 -8.33 1.80
CA LYS A 123 14.98 -7.04 1.61
C LYS A 123 16.39 -7.27 1.05
N VAL A 124 17.15 -8.20 1.62
CA VAL A 124 18.50 -8.54 1.13
C VAL A 124 18.45 -9.05 -0.32
N ASP A 125 17.46 -9.87 -0.67
CA ASP A 125 17.28 -10.32 -2.05
C ASP A 125 16.98 -9.17 -3.01
N TYR A 126 16.12 -8.24 -2.64
CA TYR A 126 15.83 -7.05 -3.46
C TYR A 126 17.06 -6.15 -3.62
N GLU A 127 17.79 -5.87 -2.54
CA GLU A 127 19.03 -5.07 -2.60
C GLU A 127 20.07 -5.74 -3.52
N ARG A 128 20.24 -7.06 -3.42
CA ARG A 128 21.14 -7.82 -4.31
C ARG A 128 20.74 -7.71 -5.78
N ILE A 129 19.44 -7.81 -6.07
CA ILE A 129 18.93 -7.67 -7.44
C ILE A 129 19.17 -6.25 -7.96
N LEU A 130 18.86 -5.23 -7.15
CA LEU A 130 19.05 -3.82 -7.51
C LEU A 130 20.53 -3.52 -7.80
N ASN A 131 21.42 -3.89 -6.90
CA ASN A 131 22.87 -3.71 -7.08
C ASN A 131 23.36 -4.42 -8.35
N SER A 132 22.85 -5.63 -8.64
CA SER A 132 23.21 -6.33 -9.88
C SER A 132 22.79 -5.58 -11.15
N PHE A 133 21.71 -4.80 -11.13
CA PHE A 133 21.31 -3.98 -12.27
C PHE A 133 22.21 -2.75 -12.39
N GLU A 134 22.55 -2.10 -11.28
CA GLU A 134 23.48 -0.97 -11.23
C GLU A 134 24.88 -1.38 -11.75
N ASP A 135 25.41 -2.51 -11.27
CA ASP A 135 26.70 -3.05 -11.70
C ASP A 135 26.73 -3.32 -13.21
N LYS A 136 25.64 -3.84 -13.77
CA LYS A 136 25.54 -4.09 -15.22
C LYS A 136 25.51 -2.80 -16.02
N ALA A 137 24.76 -1.79 -15.56
CA ALA A 137 24.71 -0.48 -16.22
C ALA A 137 26.08 0.20 -16.22
N LEU A 138 26.79 0.16 -15.08
CA LEU A 138 28.16 0.69 -14.96
C LEU A 138 29.14 -0.08 -15.84
N LEU A 139 29.01 -1.40 -15.95
CA LEU A 139 29.84 -2.22 -16.83
C LEU A 139 29.64 -1.85 -18.31
N GLU A 140 28.39 -1.61 -18.72
CA GLU A 140 28.06 -1.19 -20.09
C GLU A 140 28.61 0.20 -20.41
N GLU A 141 28.50 1.15 -19.48
CA GLU A 141 29.07 2.50 -19.63
C GLU A 141 30.60 2.44 -19.74
N ASN A 142 31.27 1.70 -18.85
CA ASN A 142 32.71 1.51 -18.90
C ASN A 142 33.16 0.88 -20.22
N LYS A 143 32.40 -0.10 -20.73
CA LYS A 143 32.68 -0.72 -22.04
C LYS A 143 32.58 0.29 -23.18
N LEU A 144 31.59 1.19 -23.15
CA LEU A 144 31.45 2.25 -24.15
C LEU A 144 32.60 3.25 -24.08
N LEU A 145 32.98 3.69 -22.88
CA LEU A 145 34.10 4.61 -22.65
C LEU A 145 35.43 3.99 -23.11
N ALA A 146 35.69 2.73 -22.78
CA ALA A 146 36.89 2.02 -23.20
C ALA A 146 37.00 1.95 -24.73
N LYS A 147 35.88 1.69 -25.43
CA LYS A 147 35.86 1.72 -26.91
C LYS A 147 36.19 3.11 -27.46
N LYS A 148 35.65 4.17 -26.85
CA LYS A 148 35.89 5.56 -27.26
C LYS A 148 37.33 6.01 -27.03
N ILE A 149 37.96 5.55 -25.94
CA ILE A 149 39.38 5.80 -25.67
C ILE A 149 40.23 5.14 -26.76
N LYS A 150 40.00 3.85 -27.04
CA LYS A 150 40.73 3.11 -28.08
C LYS A 150 40.62 3.77 -29.47
N GLU A 151 39.42 4.23 -29.84
CA GLU A 151 39.19 4.94 -31.11
C GLU A 151 39.94 6.29 -31.16
N LYS A 152 40.02 7.01 -30.04
CA LYS A 152 40.79 8.26 -29.95
C LYS A 152 42.28 8.00 -30.06
N GLU A 153 42.80 7.02 -29.35
CA GLU A 153 44.21 6.60 -29.42
C GLU A 153 44.59 6.22 -30.85
N GLU A 154 43.75 5.42 -31.55
CA GLU A 154 43.98 5.06 -32.95
C GLU A 154 44.00 6.28 -33.88
N LYS A 155 43.07 7.23 -33.68
CA LYS A 155 43.06 8.50 -34.44
C LYS A 155 44.27 9.37 -34.14
N GLU A 156 44.75 9.39 -32.90
CA GLU A 156 45.97 10.10 -32.52
C GLU A 156 47.21 9.46 -33.13
N LEU A 157 47.33 8.13 -33.11
CA LEU A 157 48.39 7.41 -33.80
C LEU A 157 48.36 7.67 -35.32
N ALA A 158 47.17 7.65 -35.93
CA ALA A 158 47.03 7.95 -37.35
C ALA A 158 47.43 9.40 -37.69
N ARG A 159 47.07 10.37 -36.83
CA ARG A 159 47.53 11.76 -36.96
C ARG A 159 49.04 11.88 -36.80
N HIS A 160 49.63 11.19 -35.84
CA HIS A 160 51.07 11.19 -35.61
C HIS A 160 51.82 10.59 -36.80
N ALA A 161 51.37 9.43 -37.31
CA ALA A 161 51.94 8.79 -38.50
C ALA A 161 51.84 9.72 -39.74
N GLN A 162 50.73 10.45 -39.90
CA GLN A 162 50.58 11.40 -41.00
C GLN A 162 51.50 12.63 -40.86
N LEU A 163 51.73 13.12 -39.63
CA LEU A 163 52.70 14.20 -39.37
C LEU A 163 54.15 13.75 -39.64
N GLU A 164 54.50 12.51 -39.31
CA GLU A 164 55.83 11.95 -39.61
C GLU A 164 56.06 11.77 -41.12
N GLN A 165 55.05 11.32 -41.87
CA GLN A 165 55.12 11.20 -43.33
C GLN A 165 55.37 12.58 -43.99
N GLN A 166 54.66 13.61 -43.54
CA GLN A 166 54.79 14.97 -44.08
C GLN A 166 56.15 15.62 -43.74
N ASN A 167 56.76 15.25 -42.62
CA ASN A 167 58.11 15.68 -42.27
C ASN A 167 59.19 15.01 -43.14
N HIS A 168 58.97 13.78 -43.60
CA HIS A 168 59.94 13.10 -44.48
C HIS A 168 59.96 13.68 -45.90
N ASP A 169 58.82 14.17 -46.40
CA ASP A 169 58.71 14.81 -47.73
C ASP A 169 59.17 16.28 -47.74
N GLN A 170 59.20 16.96 -46.58
CA GLN A 170 59.68 18.35 -46.46
C GLN A 170 61.17 18.47 -46.10
N ASN A 171 61.83 17.38 -45.71
CA ASN A 171 63.24 17.43 -45.32
C ASN A 171 64.25 17.37 -46.48
N SER A 172 63.81 17.69 -47.70
CA SER A 172 64.72 18.05 -48.81
C SER A 172 65.08 19.55 -48.84
N SER A 173 64.67 20.37 -47.87
CA SER A 173 65.29 21.71 -47.74
C SER A 173 65.34 22.25 -46.31
N SER A 174 66.58 22.47 -45.87
CA SER A 174 67.06 23.40 -44.84
C SER A 174 67.01 22.97 -43.37
N VAL A 175 68.22 22.64 -42.90
CA VAL A 175 68.80 22.91 -41.57
C VAL A 175 68.20 24.17 -40.93
N ASP A 176 67.67 24.09 -39.69
CA ASP A 176 68.21 24.85 -38.56
C ASP A 176 67.72 24.34 -37.18
N LEU A 177 68.62 24.55 -36.23
CA LEU A 177 68.68 24.24 -34.81
C LEU A 177 67.47 24.79 -34.02
N SER A 178 66.92 24.03 -33.05
CA SER A 178 66.56 24.50 -31.68
C SER A 178 65.80 23.45 -30.86
N GLN A 179 66.39 23.00 -29.75
CA GLN A 179 65.69 22.41 -28.60
C GLN A 179 65.00 23.50 -27.77
N PRO A 180 63.96 23.16 -26.99
CA PRO A 180 64.00 23.59 -25.59
C PRO A 180 63.47 22.50 -24.63
N LEU A 181 64.37 21.90 -23.86
CA LEU A 181 64.03 21.25 -22.59
C LEU A 181 63.90 22.35 -21.53
N HIS A 182 62.68 22.61 -21.06
CA HIS A 182 62.43 23.45 -19.90
C HIS A 182 62.65 22.62 -18.62
N SER A 183 63.85 22.68 -18.07
CA SER A 183 64.14 22.29 -16.69
C SER A 183 63.55 23.35 -15.74
N LEU A 184 62.60 22.96 -14.89
CA LEU A 184 62.13 23.81 -13.80
C LEU A 184 63.20 23.86 -12.71
N ASP A 185 63.86 25.01 -12.61
CA ASP A 185 64.60 25.47 -11.45
C ASP A 185 63.61 26.14 -10.48
N ILE A 186 63.47 25.61 -9.26
CA ILE A 186 62.94 26.34 -8.11
C ILE A 186 63.84 26.00 -6.92
N GLY A 187 64.96 26.71 -6.86
CA GLY A 187 65.79 26.85 -5.67
C GLY A 187 65.53 28.18 -4.94
N GLY A 188 65.54 28.10 -3.61
CA GLY A 188 65.72 29.24 -2.68
C GLY A 188 64.42 29.80 -2.11
N ALA A 189 64.35 30.35 -0.91
CA ALA A 189 65.28 30.49 0.21
C ALA A 189 64.42 31.17 1.30
N TYR A 190 64.60 30.87 2.57
CA TYR A 190 64.26 31.86 3.59
C TYR A 190 65.34 31.90 4.67
N GLN A 191 65.79 33.13 4.84
CA GLN A 191 66.75 33.62 5.80
C GLN A 191 66.27 33.40 7.23
N ALA A 192 67.25 33.12 8.08
CA ALA A 192 67.18 33.37 9.50
C ALA A 192 66.96 34.87 9.78
N ALA A 193 66.02 35.17 10.67
CA ALA A 193 66.09 36.36 11.51
C ALA A 193 65.45 36.02 12.87
N ALA A 194 66.27 36.22 13.90
CA ALA A 194 65.97 35.97 15.29
C ALA A 194 65.00 37.01 15.88
N GLY A 195 64.34 36.64 16.98
CA GLY A 195 64.08 37.58 18.07
C GLY A 195 62.66 37.59 18.67
N SER A 196 62.56 36.99 19.86
CA SER A 196 61.88 37.52 21.06
C SER A 196 60.36 37.38 21.23
N ASN A 197 60.01 36.47 22.15
CA ASN A 197 59.07 36.57 23.30
C ASN A 197 57.72 37.27 23.17
N GLY A 198 56.66 36.57 23.61
CA GLY A 198 55.45 37.18 24.17
C GLY A 198 54.21 36.30 24.06
N ASP A 199 53.60 35.97 25.20
CA ASP A 199 52.48 35.06 25.43
C ASP A 199 51.13 35.43 24.75
N VAL A 200 50.22 34.43 24.82
CA VAL A 200 48.74 34.51 24.93
C VAL A 200 47.93 33.92 23.76
N GLU A 201 47.48 32.69 24.00
CA GLU A 201 46.14 32.12 23.81
C GLU A 201 45.10 32.91 22.98
N GLY A 202 44.63 32.31 21.87
CA GLY A 202 43.47 32.76 21.10
C GLY A 202 43.53 32.38 19.61
N ALA A 203 42.51 31.65 19.12
CA ALA A 203 42.35 31.11 17.76
C ALA A 203 42.63 32.09 16.59
N PRO A 204 42.89 31.61 15.34
CA PRO A 204 41.83 31.77 14.32
C PRO A 204 41.84 30.79 13.11
N PHE A 205 40.72 30.82 12.38
CA PHE A 205 40.54 30.40 10.98
C PHE A 205 41.60 30.97 10.02
N GLN A 206 42.06 30.20 9.01
CA GLN A 206 42.21 30.68 7.63
C GLN A 206 42.47 29.56 6.60
N THR A 207 41.55 29.49 5.63
CA THR A 207 41.73 29.37 4.17
C THR A 207 43.13 29.03 3.64
N GLN A 208 43.25 27.99 2.80
CA GLN A 208 43.58 28.10 1.37
C GLN A 208 43.76 26.74 0.66
N ASN A 209 43.04 26.61 -0.46
CA ASN A 209 43.47 26.13 -1.78
C ASN A 209 44.33 24.87 -1.92
N GLY A 210 43.81 23.91 -2.69
CA GLY A 210 44.60 23.15 -3.66
C GLY A 210 44.75 21.66 -3.38
N SER A 211 44.05 20.86 -4.18
CA SER A 211 44.11 19.39 -4.25
C SER A 211 43.35 18.65 -3.14
N VAL A 212 42.02 18.71 -3.22
CA VAL A 212 41.14 17.76 -2.52
C VAL A 212 41.32 16.41 -3.20
N MET A 213 42.10 15.52 -2.56
CA MET A 213 42.17 14.13 -3.00
C MET A 213 40.76 13.52 -2.90
N PRO A 214 40.28 12.84 -3.95
CA PRO A 214 38.96 12.25 -3.92
C PRO A 214 38.87 11.14 -2.85
N PRO A 215 37.70 10.95 -2.21
CA PRO A 215 37.55 10.10 -1.01
C PRO A 215 38.01 8.64 -1.16
N TRP A 216 38.04 8.11 -2.38
CA TRP A 216 38.53 6.74 -2.67
C TRP A 216 40.03 6.57 -2.47
N MET A 217 40.79 7.67 -2.41
CA MET A 217 42.25 7.65 -2.24
C MET A 217 42.69 7.66 -0.77
N ILE A 218 41.73 7.71 0.16
CA ILE A 218 41.98 7.70 1.60
C ILE A 218 41.78 6.28 2.13
N CYS A 219 42.76 5.41 1.92
CA CYS A 219 42.79 4.08 2.54
C CYS A 219 43.17 4.24 4.02
N HIS A 220 42.18 4.17 4.89
CA HIS A 220 42.36 4.08 6.34
C HIS A 220 42.90 2.69 6.68
N ILE A 221 44.21 2.60 6.91
CA ILE A 221 44.86 1.44 7.55
C ILE A 221 44.67 1.62 9.06
N ASN A 222 43.73 0.88 9.64
CA ASN A 222 43.68 0.65 11.08
C ASN A 222 44.26 -0.74 11.35
N GLY A 223 45.40 -0.76 12.03
CA GLY A 223 45.93 -1.90 12.78
C GLY A 223 45.66 -1.70 14.27
#